data_AF-A0A1H2SFT4-F1
#
_entry.id   AF-A0A1H2SFT4-F1
#
_cell.length_a   1.000
_cell.length_b   1.000
_cell.length_c   1.000
_cell.angle_alpha   90.00
_cell.angle_beta   90.00
_cell.angle_gamma   90.00
#
_symmetry.space_group_name_H-M   'P 1'
#
loop_
_entity.id
_entity.type
_entity.pdbx_description
1 polymer ?
#
loop_
_entity_poly.entity_id
_entity_poly.type
_entity_poly.pdbx_seq_one_letter_code
_entity_poly.pdbx_strand_id
1 'polypeptide(L)' 'MSQILQLTPFVLCSSLDAQIEFYCDRLGFTCTFKQDKYAFLRPESVAIRLLECPPRTDGLPLGDD' A
#
# COMPACT_ATOMS: atom_id res chain seq x y z
N MET A 1 4.01 28.43 -12.61
CA MET A 1 3.75 27.00 -12.89
C MET A 1 3.73 26.27 -11.57
N SER A 2 2.78 25.38 -11.34
CA SER A 2 2.71 24.59 -10.10
C SER A 2 3.71 23.44 -10.15
N GLN A 3 4.46 23.23 -9.07
CA GLN A 3 5.41 22.12 -8.93
C GLN A 3 4.79 21.05 -8.02
N ILE A 4 4.67 19.82 -8.52
CA ILE A 4 4.27 18.67 -7.72
C ILE A 4 5.51 18.17 -6.97
N LEU A 5 5.47 18.21 -5.64
CA LEU A 5 6.60 17.82 -4.80
C LEU A 5 6.58 16.34 -4.41
N GLN A 6 5.39 15.73 -4.32
CA GLN A 6 5.26 14.33 -3.92
C GLN A 6 3.95 13.72 -4.45
N LEU A 7 4.01 12.45 -4.82
CA LEU A 7 2.86 11.59 -5.08
C LEU A 7 2.89 10.43 -4.08
N THR A 8 1.77 10.15 -3.43
CA THR A 8 1.63 9.01 -2.50
C THR A 8 0.62 8.04 -3.08
N PRO A 9 1.05 6.96 -3.75
CA PRO A 9 0.15 6.05 -4.42
C PRO A 9 -0.58 5.13 -3.43
N PHE A 10 -1.69 4.58 -3.91
CA PHE A 10 -2.35 3.44 -3.29
C PHE A 10 -1.88 2.15 -3.96
N VAL A 11 -1.53 1.16 -3.15
CA VAL A 11 -1.25 -0.21 -3.56
C VAL A 11 -2.41 -1.06 -3.04
N LEU A 12 -3.12 -1.70 -3.96
CA LEU A 12 -4.18 -2.63 -3.62
C LEU A 12 -3.57 -3.97 -3.25
N CYS A 13 -4.10 -4.61 -2.22
CA CYS A 13 -3.61 -5.91 -1.75
C CYS A 13 -4.77 -6.80 -1.31
N SER A 14 -4.55 -8.11 -1.33
CA SER A 14 -5.51 -9.11 -0.86
C SER A 14 -5.39 -9.42 0.62
N SER A 15 -4.24 -9.10 1.21
CA SER A 15 -3.97 -9.21 2.65
C SER A 15 -3.15 -8.01 3.11
N LEU A 16 -3.72 -7.19 4.00
CA LEU A 16 -3.02 -6.02 4.52
C LEU A 16 -1.74 -6.43 5.28
N ASP A 17 -1.85 -7.45 6.12
CA ASP A 17 -0.77 -7.89 7.00
C ASP A 17 0.42 -8.44 6.22
N ALA A 18 0.17 -9.31 5.23
CA ALA A 18 1.23 -9.84 4.38
C ALA A 18 1.94 -8.73 3.58
N GLN A 19 1.18 -7.72 3.14
CA GLN A 19 1.74 -6.61 2.40
C GLN A 19 2.55 -5.67 3.30
N ILE A 20 2.10 -5.42 4.54
CA ILE A 20 2.87 -4.68 5.55
C ILE A 20 4.18 -5.43 5.84
N GLU A 21 4.13 -6.73 6.10
CA GLU A 21 5.32 -7.56 6.39
C GLU A 21 6.32 -7.45 5.23
N PHE A 22 5.86 -7.60 3.99
CA PHE A 22 6.72 -7.46 2.82
C PHE A 22 7.41 -6.09 2.77
N TYR A 23 6.65 -4.99 2.90
CA TYR A 23 7.24 -3.65 2.81
C TYR A 23 8.15 -3.32 4.00
N CYS A 24 7.76 -3.70 5.22
CA CYS A 24 8.55 -3.40 6.41
C CYS A 24 9.80 -4.29 6.50
N ASP A 25 9.64 -5.60 6.38
CA ASP A 25 10.70 -6.55 6.72
C ASP A 25 11.65 -6.80 5.55
N ARG A 26 11.16 -6.69 4.30
CA ARG A 26 11.99 -6.90 3.11
C ARG A 26 12.50 -5.59 2.51
N LEU A 27 11.69 -4.53 2.55
CA LEU A 27 12.00 -3.27 1.87
C LEU A 27 12.34 -2.11 2.82
N GLY A 28 12.28 -2.33 4.14
CA GLY A 28 12.70 -1.34 5.14
C GLY A 28 11.74 -0.17 5.32
N PHE A 29 10.48 -0.30 4.88
CA PHE A 29 9.45 0.70 5.17
C PHE A 29 9.11 0.67 6.67
N THR A 30 8.56 1.77 7.18
CA THR A 30 7.95 1.80 8.51
C THR A 30 6.44 2.00 8.38
N CYS A 31 5.65 1.13 9.03
CA CYS A 31 4.21 1.32 9.16
C CYS A 31 3.92 2.34 10.26
N THR A 32 3.63 3.58 9.88
CA THR A 32 3.40 4.68 10.84
C THR A 32 1.91 4.84 11.20
N PHE A 33 1.01 4.24 10.42
CA PHE A 33 -0.41 4.21 10.71
C PHE A 33 -1.05 2.96 10.12
N LYS A 34 -1.93 2.32 10.91
CA LYS A 34 -2.72 1.17 10.51
C LYS A 34 -4.14 1.31 11.06
N GLN A 35 -5.12 1.06 10.21
CA GLN A 35 -6.54 0.98 10.55
C GLN A 35 -7.17 -0.14 9.71
N ASP A 36 -8.39 -0.56 10.03
CA ASP A 36 -9.11 -1.59 9.28
C ASP A 36 -8.93 -1.44 7.74
N LYS A 37 -8.36 -2.48 7.11
CA LYS A 37 -8.02 -2.58 5.67
C LYS A 37 -7.09 -1.51 5.09
N TYR A 38 -6.48 -0.66 5.91
CA TYR A 38 -5.65 0.44 5.46
C TYR A 38 -4.35 0.57 6.25
N ALA A 39 -3.25 0.83 5.56
CA ALA A 39 -2.00 1.21 6.20
C ALA A 39 -1.29 2.34 5.45
N PHE A 40 -0.58 3.18 6.19
CA PHE A 40 0.34 4.17 5.64
C PHE A 40 1.76 3.76 6.00
N LEU A 41 2.58 3.55 4.97
CA LEU A 41 3.97 3.14 5.08
C LEU A 41 4.87 4.26 4.56
N ARG A 42 5.98 4.50 5.24
CA ARG A 42 6.93 5.55 4.89
C ARG A 42 8.38 5.11 5.17
N PRO A 43 9.25 5.09 4.15
CA PRO A 43 10.69 5.18 4.34
C PRO A 43 11.14 6.61 4.04
N GLU A 44 11.83 7.24 4.98
CA GLU A 44 12.45 8.57 4.83
C GLU A 44 11.54 9.63 4.17
N SER A 45 11.74 9.90 2.87
CA SER A 45 11.11 10.98 2.10
C SER A 45 9.99 10.53 1.15
N VAL A 46 9.70 9.23 1.05
CA VAL A 46 8.61 8.71 0.20
C VAL A 46 7.55 8.01 1.03
N ALA A 47 6.36 7.80 0.49
CA ALA A 47 5.29 7.09 1.19
C ALA A 47 4.41 6.30 0.22
N ILE A 48 3.79 5.24 0.73
CA ILE A 48 2.75 4.47 0.05
C ILE A 48 1.58 4.23 1.00
N ARG A 49 0.40 4.03 0.41
CA ARG A 49 -0.80 3.63 1.13
C ARG A 49 -1.20 2.23 0.68
N LEU A 50 -1.43 1.33 1.62
CA LEU A 50 -1.99 0.02 1.33
C LEU A 50 -3.49 0.07 1.54
N LEU A 51 -4.23 -0.54 0.62
CA LEU A 51 -5.65 -0.76 0.74
C LEU A 51 -5.94 -2.24 0.49
N GLU A 52 -6.48 -2.91 1.50
CA GLU A 52 -6.93 -4.29 1.37
C GLU A 52 -8.31 -4.32 0.72
N CYS A 53 -8.39 -5.02 -0.41
CA CYS A 53 -9.61 -5.13 -1.19
C CYS A 53 -10.23 -6.52 -1.04
N PRO A 54 -11.56 -6.62 -1.10
CA PRO A 54 -12.21 -7.92 -1.23
C PRO A 54 -11.77 -8.60 -2.54
N PRO A 55 -11.89 -9.94 -2.63
CA PRO A 55 -11.69 -10.65 -3.89
C PRO A 55 -12.56 -10.07 -4.99
N ARG A 56 -12.01 -9.99 -6.21
CA ARG A 56 -12.79 -9.56 -7.37
C ARG A 56 -13.90 -10.55 -7.67
N THR A 57 -15.03 -10.05 -8.17
CA THR A 57 -16.20 -10.88 -8.51
C THR A 57 -15.97 -11.79 -9.71
N ASP A 58 -14.98 -11.46 -10.55
CA ASP A 58 -14.56 -12.25 -11.71
C ASP A 58 -13.51 -13.33 -11.36
N GLY A 59 -13.07 -13.38 -10.10
CA GLY A 59 -12.06 -14.32 -9.62
C GLY A 59 -10.63 -14.02 -10.07
N LEU A 60 -10.39 -12.90 -10.77
CA LEU A 60 -9.05 -12.49 -11.17
C LEU A 60 -8.26 -11.91 -9.97
N PRO A 61 -6.92 -11.99 -10.01
CA PRO A 61 -6.05 -11.22 -9.14
C PRO A 61 -6.34 -9.70 -9.17
N LEU A 62 -6.03 -9.04 -8.05
CA LEU A 62 -5.97 -7.58 -8.02
C LEU A 62 -4.84 -7.09 -8.93
N GLY A 63 -5.14 -6.16 -9.83
CA GLY A 63 -4.16 -5.57 -10.75
C GLY A 63 -4.18 -6.14 -12.18
N ASP A 64 -4.98 -7.16 -12.46
CA ASP A 64 -5.18 -7.67 -13.83
C ASP A 64 -6.20 -6.82 -14.62
N ASP A 65 -5.96 -6.64 -15.93
CA ASP A 65 -6.84 -5.91 -16.88
C ASP A 65 -8.10 -6.70 -17.27
#